data_AF-A0A3M1H830-F1
#
_entry.id   AF-A0A3M1H830-F1
#
_cell.length_a   1.000
_cell.length_b   1.000
_cell.length_c   1.000
_cell.angle_alpha   90.00
_cell.angle_beta   90.00
_cell.angle_gamma   90.00
#
_symmetry.space_group_name_H-M   'P 1'
#
loop_
_entity.id
_entity.type
_entity.pdbx_description
1 polymer ?
#
loop_
_entity_poly.entity_id
_entity_poly.type
_entity_poly.pdbx_seq_one_letter_code
_entity_poly.pdbx_strand_id
1 'polypeptide(L)'
;GGQNRCPGAPFIVPSEGWIGVLYGDSRLGTVNHTGLDIFGPDGNGVTPVYAAYDGYLTRLPGWTSAVIIRHPQDPLNPNRQIWTYYTHMAAEDGQSYIIADFPPGTVEKPVRQGDLLGYQGDFNGGSWRPIATHLHFSIVRDDGQGNFLNETDLANTLDPSPYLGMRLNATCGDRPPFCRTDFLCP
;
A
#
# COMPACT_ATOMS: atom_id res chain seq x y z
N GLY A 1 -18.03 -9.65 4.79
CA GLY A 1 -17.05 -10.67 4.37
C GLY A 1 -15.73 -10.27 4.96
N GLY A 2 -15.07 -11.16 5.71
CA GLY A 2 -13.90 -10.82 6.50
C GLY A 2 -12.71 -10.41 5.62
N GLN A 3 -12.12 -9.26 5.92
CA GLN A 3 -10.84 -8.83 5.37
C GLN A 3 -9.80 -9.94 5.67
N ASN A 4 -9.13 -10.43 4.63
CA ASN A 4 -8.27 -11.62 4.70
C ASN A 4 -6.94 -11.28 5.37
N ARG A 5 -6.87 -11.46 6.69
CA ARG A 5 -5.61 -11.49 7.45
C ARG A 5 -5.06 -12.91 7.45
N CYS A 6 -3.83 -13.10 6.96
CA CYS A 6 -3.18 -14.40 7.09
C CYS A 6 -2.87 -14.70 8.57
N PRO A 7 -2.94 -15.98 9.02
CA PRO A 7 -2.61 -16.34 10.39
C PRO A 7 -1.23 -15.85 10.81
N GLY A 8 -1.15 -15.08 11.90
CA GLY A 8 0.09 -14.55 12.45
C GLY A 8 0.66 -13.30 11.76
N ALA A 9 0.15 -12.91 10.59
CA ALA A 9 0.54 -11.67 9.92
C ALA A 9 0.02 -10.46 10.72
N PRO A 10 0.77 -9.36 10.91
CA PRO A 10 0.25 -8.18 11.59
C PRO A 10 -0.78 -7.41 10.74
N PHE A 11 -0.55 -7.29 9.43
CA PHE A 11 -1.36 -6.46 8.54
C PHE A 11 -2.48 -7.25 7.88
N ILE A 12 -3.58 -6.56 7.56
CA ILE A 12 -4.57 -7.06 6.60
C ILE A 12 -4.12 -6.71 5.19
N VAL A 13 -4.55 -7.47 4.19
CA VAL A 13 -4.48 -7.01 2.80
C VAL A 13 -5.41 -5.78 2.66
N PRO A 14 -4.89 -4.62 2.23
CA PRO A 14 -5.62 -3.35 2.34
C PRO A 14 -6.75 -3.18 1.32
N SER A 15 -6.86 -4.08 0.35
CA SER A 15 -7.96 -4.10 -0.62
C SER A 15 -8.18 -5.52 -1.09
N GLU A 16 -9.42 -5.85 -1.43
CA GLU A 16 -9.68 -7.06 -2.22
C GLU A 16 -9.13 -6.91 -3.64
N GLY A 17 -8.83 -8.04 -4.28
CA GLY A 17 -8.30 -8.07 -5.64
C GLY A 17 -7.20 -9.10 -5.83
N TRP A 18 -6.74 -9.19 -7.08
CA TRP A 18 -5.59 -10.01 -7.46
C TRP A 18 -4.30 -9.23 -7.24
N ILE A 19 -3.38 -9.76 -6.43
CA ILE A 19 -2.03 -9.20 -6.29
C ILE A 19 -1.21 -9.59 -7.52
N GLY A 20 -1.06 -8.65 -8.46
CA GLY A 20 -0.52 -8.90 -9.80
C GLY A 20 0.94 -8.49 -9.98
N VAL A 21 1.39 -7.45 -9.27
CA VAL A 21 2.78 -6.97 -9.29
C VAL A 21 3.35 -7.05 -7.88
N LEU A 22 4.52 -7.67 -7.76
CA LEU A 22 5.17 -8.00 -6.49
C LEU A 22 6.27 -7.01 -6.14
N TYR A 23 6.66 -7.00 -4.87
CA TYR A 23 7.78 -6.19 -4.39
C TYR A 23 9.09 -6.66 -5.04
N GLY A 24 9.90 -5.73 -5.52
CA GLY A 24 11.15 -6.00 -6.23
C GLY A 24 10.99 -6.53 -7.65
N ASP A 25 9.77 -6.55 -8.22
CA ASP A 25 9.57 -7.03 -9.59
C ASP A 25 10.14 -6.03 -10.62
N SER A 26 10.93 -6.54 -11.57
CA SER A 26 11.53 -5.79 -12.68
C SER A 26 11.03 -6.22 -14.05
N ARG A 27 10.13 -7.22 -14.11
CA ARG A 27 9.67 -7.86 -15.36
C ARG A 27 8.88 -6.93 -16.28
N LEU A 28 8.41 -5.79 -15.78
CA LEU A 28 7.76 -4.74 -16.56
C LEU A 28 8.76 -3.75 -17.21
N GLY A 29 10.07 -4.01 -17.14
CA GLY A 29 11.10 -3.20 -17.81
C GLY A 29 11.35 -1.84 -17.14
N THR A 30 10.83 -1.63 -15.94
CA THR A 30 11.02 -0.44 -15.10
C THR A 30 12.06 -0.71 -14.01
N VAL A 31 12.41 0.34 -13.26
CA VAL A 31 13.01 0.21 -11.92
C VAL A 31 12.20 -0.81 -11.10
N ASN A 32 12.88 -1.55 -10.22
CA ASN A 32 12.26 -2.55 -9.36
C ASN A 32 11.05 -1.97 -8.61
N HIS A 33 9.92 -2.68 -8.67
CA HIS A 33 8.67 -2.27 -8.06
C HIS A 33 8.81 -2.15 -6.53
N THR A 34 8.34 -1.05 -5.95
CA THR A 34 8.59 -0.67 -4.55
C THR A 34 7.52 -1.16 -3.57
N GLY A 35 6.47 -1.81 -4.10
CA GLY A 35 5.32 -2.26 -3.32
C GLY A 35 4.59 -3.42 -3.98
N LEU A 36 3.28 -3.40 -3.88
CA LEU A 36 2.35 -4.35 -4.48
C LEU A 36 1.30 -3.61 -5.28
N ASP A 37 0.95 -4.16 -6.44
CA ASP A 37 -0.25 -3.72 -7.17
C ASP A 37 -1.36 -4.75 -6.97
N ILE A 38 -2.46 -4.29 -6.41
CA ILE A 38 -3.65 -5.08 -6.11
C ILE A 38 -4.78 -4.64 -7.04
N PHE A 39 -5.14 -5.50 -7.98
CA PHE A 39 -6.15 -5.24 -9.00
C PHE A 39 -7.52 -5.69 -8.51
N GLY A 40 -8.37 -4.72 -8.16
CA GLY A 40 -9.76 -4.98 -7.78
C GLY A 40 -10.57 -5.61 -8.93
N PRO A 41 -11.67 -6.31 -8.61
CA PRO A 41 -12.53 -6.92 -9.63
C PRO A 41 -13.38 -5.89 -10.38
N ASP A 42 -13.58 -4.71 -9.79
CA ASP A 42 -14.45 -3.65 -10.28
C ASP A 42 -13.66 -2.43 -10.80
N GLY A 43 -14.35 -1.53 -11.50
CA GLY A 43 -13.78 -0.31 -12.03
C GLY A 43 -13.44 0.76 -10.97
N ASN A 44 -12.99 1.92 -11.47
CA ASN A 44 -12.64 3.09 -10.67
C ASN A 44 -13.71 3.48 -9.65
N GLY A 45 -13.27 3.81 -8.43
CA GLY A 45 -14.14 4.33 -7.37
C GLY A 45 -15.04 3.28 -6.71
N VAL A 46 -14.86 1.98 -7.01
CA VAL A 46 -15.72 0.90 -6.51
C VAL A 46 -15.02 0.04 -5.46
N THR A 47 -13.83 -0.49 -5.78
CA THR A 47 -13.13 -1.42 -4.87
C THR A 47 -12.57 -0.67 -3.65
N PRO A 48 -12.98 -1.00 -2.41
CA PRO A 48 -12.59 -0.23 -1.23
C PRO A 48 -11.16 -0.51 -0.77
N VAL A 49 -10.50 0.54 -0.28
CA VAL A 49 -9.16 0.52 0.30
C VAL A 49 -9.23 0.81 1.80
N TYR A 50 -8.58 0.00 2.60
CA TYR A 50 -8.62 0.03 4.06
C TYR A 50 -7.21 0.21 4.66
N ALA A 51 -7.14 0.76 5.87
CA ALA A 51 -5.90 0.82 6.64
C ALA A 51 -5.39 -0.59 6.95
N ALA A 52 -4.18 -0.91 6.50
CA ALA A 52 -3.56 -2.22 6.71
C ALA A 52 -3.31 -2.51 8.21
N TYR A 53 -3.10 -1.46 9.01
CA TYR A 53 -2.80 -1.54 10.44
C TYR A 53 -3.12 -0.22 11.15
N ASP A 54 -3.22 -0.27 12.48
CA ASP A 54 -3.40 0.90 13.33
C ASP A 54 -2.28 1.92 13.12
N GLY A 55 -2.61 3.20 13.09
CA GLY A 55 -1.62 4.26 12.91
C GLY A 55 -2.20 5.66 12.80
N TYR A 56 -1.40 6.55 12.23
CA TYR A 56 -1.72 7.96 12.08
C TYR A 56 -1.64 8.38 10.61
N LEU A 57 -2.79 8.63 10.00
CA LEU A 57 -2.92 8.97 8.60
C LEU A 57 -2.57 10.44 8.33
N THR A 58 -1.75 10.64 7.31
CA THR A 58 -1.43 11.92 6.70
C THR A 58 -1.80 11.90 5.22
N ARG A 59 -2.42 12.98 4.74
CA ARG A 59 -2.63 13.29 3.34
C ARG A 59 -2.09 14.68 3.07
N LEU A 60 -0.96 14.78 2.36
CA LEU A 60 -0.35 16.07 2.09
C LEU A 60 -1.28 16.98 1.24
N PRO A 61 -1.18 18.32 1.35
CA PRO A 61 -2.04 19.24 0.60
C PRO A 61 -2.04 19.03 -0.92
N GLY A 62 -0.90 18.59 -1.49
CA GLY A 62 -0.76 18.34 -2.93
C GLY A 62 -1.09 16.91 -3.38
N TRP A 63 -1.52 16.02 -2.47
CA TRP A 63 -1.76 14.61 -2.81
C TRP A 63 -3.20 14.39 -3.31
N THR A 64 -3.30 14.16 -4.62
CA THR A 64 -4.56 13.86 -5.32
C THR A 64 -5.11 12.48 -4.94
N SER A 65 -4.27 11.45 -5.05
CA SER A 65 -4.67 10.04 -5.05
C SER A 65 -4.02 9.21 -3.95
N ALA A 66 -3.27 9.84 -3.04
CA ALA A 66 -2.42 9.14 -2.07
C ALA A 66 -2.70 9.54 -0.63
N VAL A 67 -2.50 8.59 0.28
CA VAL A 67 -2.38 8.79 1.74
C VAL A 67 -1.23 7.95 2.27
N ILE A 68 -0.70 8.33 3.43
CA ILE A 68 0.34 7.59 4.12
C ILE A 68 -0.02 7.46 5.60
N ILE A 69 0.25 6.32 6.21
CA ILE A 69 -0.05 6.05 7.61
C ILE A 69 1.24 5.77 8.35
N ARG A 70 1.50 6.55 9.41
CA ARG A 70 2.62 6.35 10.32
C ARG A 70 2.32 5.23 11.30
N HIS A 71 3.26 4.31 11.47
CA HIS A 71 3.25 3.29 12.52
C HIS A 71 4.46 3.53 13.44
N PRO A 72 4.28 4.18 14.60
CA PRO A 72 5.38 4.57 15.48
C PRO A 72 6.25 3.39 15.94
N GLN A 73 5.61 2.22 16.07
CA GLN A 73 6.25 0.96 16.42
C GLN A 73 5.90 -0.05 15.33
N ASP A 74 6.89 -0.45 14.55
CA ASP A 74 6.74 -1.55 13.60
C ASP A 74 6.39 -2.85 14.36
N PRO A 75 5.28 -3.55 14.01
CA PRO A 75 4.88 -4.78 14.68
C PRO A 75 5.89 -5.93 14.58
N LEU A 76 6.83 -5.88 13.64
CA LEU A 76 7.91 -6.86 13.48
C LEU A 76 9.25 -6.39 14.06
N ASN A 77 9.41 -5.09 14.31
CA ASN A 77 10.58 -4.52 14.97
C ASN A 77 10.19 -3.26 15.76
N PRO A 78 9.76 -3.39 17.03
CA PRO A 78 9.20 -2.28 17.81
C PRO A 78 10.16 -1.10 18.05
N ASN A 79 11.45 -1.24 17.73
CA ASN A 79 12.46 -0.20 17.89
C ASN A 79 12.56 0.73 16.67
N ARG A 80 11.74 0.55 15.62
CA ARG A 80 11.70 1.45 14.46
C ARG A 80 10.28 1.90 14.14
N GLN A 81 10.21 3.08 13.53
CA GLN A 81 9.02 3.58 12.85
C GLN A 81 9.02 3.12 11.39
N ILE A 82 7.82 2.86 10.87
CA ILE A 82 7.58 2.61 9.45
C ILE A 82 6.32 3.36 9.01
N TRP A 83 6.10 3.39 7.71
CA TRP A 83 4.94 4.01 7.09
C TRP A 83 4.30 3.05 6.10
N THR A 84 2.97 3.06 5.98
CA THR A 84 2.29 2.41 4.85
C THR A 84 1.76 3.45 3.89
N TYR A 85 2.02 3.28 2.60
CA TYR A 85 1.64 4.20 1.53
C TYR A 85 0.60 3.55 0.62
N TYR A 86 -0.43 4.32 0.25
CA TYR A 86 -1.57 3.88 -0.54
C TYR A 86 -1.78 4.92 -1.65
N THR A 87 -1.74 4.53 -2.92
CA THR A 87 -1.94 5.47 -4.03
C THR A 87 -2.83 4.92 -5.16
N HIS A 88 -2.95 5.70 -6.24
CA HIS A 88 -3.87 5.53 -7.37
C HIS A 88 -5.35 5.66 -7.00
N MET A 89 -5.70 6.14 -5.80
CA MET A 89 -7.08 6.31 -5.33
C MET A 89 -7.77 7.57 -5.89
N ALA A 90 -7.68 7.79 -7.20
CA ALA A 90 -8.37 8.85 -7.92
C ALA A 90 -8.62 8.41 -9.37
N ALA A 91 -9.56 9.05 -10.05
CA ALA A 91 -9.78 8.86 -11.48
C ALA A 91 -8.65 9.49 -12.29
N GLU A 92 -8.50 9.08 -13.55
CA GLU A 92 -7.53 9.64 -14.52
C GLU A 92 -7.56 11.18 -14.59
N ASP A 93 -8.74 11.81 -14.47
CA ASP A 93 -8.92 13.26 -14.49
C ASP A 93 -8.53 13.97 -13.17
N GLY A 94 -8.13 13.22 -12.15
CA GLY A 94 -7.73 13.70 -10.83
C GLY A 94 -8.87 13.78 -9.81
N GLN A 95 -10.09 13.35 -10.14
CA GLN A 95 -11.15 13.23 -9.14
C GLN A 95 -10.77 12.21 -8.07
N SER A 96 -10.54 12.68 -6.84
CA SER A 96 -10.12 11.83 -5.72
C SER A 96 -11.24 10.89 -5.26
N TYR A 97 -10.85 9.64 -4.95
CA TYR A 97 -11.70 8.63 -4.31
C TYR A 97 -11.33 8.39 -2.84
N ILE A 98 -10.43 9.20 -2.27
CA ILE A 98 -10.17 9.23 -0.83
C ILE A 98 -11.40 9.81 -0.12
N ILE A 99 -11.87 9.17 0.94
CA ILE A 99 -13.08 9.60 1.63
C ILE A 99 -12.95 11.00 2.26
N ALA A 100 -14.09 11.68 2.42
CA ALA A 100 -14.14 13.07 2.91
C ALA A 100 -13.56 13.27 4.32
N ASP A 101 -13.41 12.20 5.09
CA ASP A 101 -12.77 12.19 6.40
C ASP A 101 -11.26 12.51 6.35
N PHE A 102 -10.63 12.36 5.19
CA PHE A 102 -9.22 12.62 4.97
C PHE A 102 -9.03 13.66 3.85
N PRO A 103 -9.46 14.92 4.08
CA PRO A 103 -9.25 15.99 3.10
C PRO A 103 -7.75 16.28 2.91
N PRO A 104 -7.34 16.89 1.78
CA PRO A 104 -5.96 17.34 1.59
C PRO A 104 -5.49 18.23 2.75
N GLY A 105 -4.29 17.98 3.27
CA GLY A 105 -3.76 18.64 4.46
C GLY A 105 -4.12 17.95 5.78
N THR A 106 -4.73 16.76 5.75
CA THR A 106 -4.88 15.92 6.95
C THR A 106 -3.51 15.50 7.46
N VAL A 107 -3.25 15.67 8.75
CA VAL A 107 -1.98 15.31 9.39
C VAL A 107 -2.26 14.48 10.63
N GLU A 108 -1.59 13.33 10.74
CA GLU A 108 -1.56 12.50 11.95
C GLU A 108 -2.95 12.13 12.50
N LYS A 109 -3.96 11.95 11.63
CA LYS A 109 -5.31 11.55 12.05
C LYS A 109 -5.31 10.07 12.43
N PRO A 110 -5.73 9.68 13.64
CA PRO A 110 -5.72 8.28 14.05
C PRO A 110 -6.67 7.45 13.19
N VAL A 111 -6.20 6.27 12.80
CA VAL A 111 -6.96 5.25 12.07
C VAL A 111 -6.68 3.88 12.68
N ARG A 112 -7.68 2.99 12.62
CA ARG A 112 -7.59 1.60 13.04
C ARG A 112 -7.47 0.68 11.83
N GLN A 113 -6.86 -0.49 12.04
CA GLN A 113 -6.84 -1.58 11.07
C GLN A 113 -8.27 -1.84 10.58
N GLY A 114 -8.44 -1.80 9.26
CA GLY A 114 -9.73 -2.01 8.60
C GLY A 114 -10.61 -0.76 8.45
N ASP A 115 -10.17 0.42 8.91
CA ASP A 115 -10.86 1.67 8.61
C ASP A 115 -10.80 1.97 7.11
N LEU A 116 -11.93 2.41 6.54
CA LEU A 116 -12.02 2.78 5.12
C LEU A 116 -11.18 4.05 4.86
N LEU A 117 -10.33 4.01 3.84
CA LEU A 117 -9.50 5.13 3.38
C LEU A 117 -10.04 5.79 2.12
N GLY A 118 -10.62 4.98 1.23
CA GLY A 118 -11.03 5.39 -0.10
C GLY A 118 -11.32 4.20 -0.99
N TYR A 119 -11.18 4.41 -2.29
CA TYR A 119 -11.42 3.38 -3.30
C TYR A 119 -10.31 3.39 -4.35
N GLN A 120 -10.07 2.24 -4.98
CA GLN A 120 -9.11 2.12 -6.07
C GLN A 120 -9.46 3.04 -7.24
N GLY A 121 -8.43 3.45 -7.98
CA GLY A 121 -8.55 4.26 -9.18
C GLY A 121 -7.38 4.01 -10.13
N ASP A 122 -7.22 4.88 -11.10
CA ASP A 122 -6.24 4.79 -12.20
C ASP A 122 -5.44 6.09 -12.40
N PHE A 123 -5.46 7.01 -11.42
CA PHE A 123 -4.66 8.22 -11.48
C PHE A 123 -3.16 7.92 -11.35
N ASN A 124 -2.38 8.30 -12.35
CA ASN A 124 -0.94 8.02 -12.46
C ASN A 124 -0.05 9.27 -12.34
N GLY A 125 -0.55 10.38 -11.79
CA GLY A 125 0.19 11.65 -11.71
C GLY A 125 0.18 12.48 -13.00
N GLY A 126 -0.78 12.26 -13.90
CA GLY A 126 -0.91 12.99 -15.16
C GLY A 126 0.03 12.51 -16.27
N SER A 127 0.57 11.30 -16.13
CA SER A 127 1.33 10.65 -17.20
C SER A 127 0.40 10.28 -18.36
N TRP A 128 0.88 10.46 -19.59
CA TRP A 128 0.11 10.14 -20.80
C TRP A 128 -0.15 8.64 -21.00
N ARG A 129 0.57 7.77 -20.27
CA ARG A 129 0.40 6.31 -20.34
C ARG A 129 -0.64 5.87 -19.32
N PRO A 130 -1.84 5.43 -19.75
CA PRO A 130 -2.86 4.99 -18.82
C PRO A 130 -2.38 3.77 -18.03
N ILE A 131 -2.89 3.64 -16.80
CA ILE A 131 -2.72 2.47 -15.95
C ILE A 131 -4.09 1.80 -15.77
N ALA A 132 -4.12 0.51 -15.46
CA ALA A 132 -5.35 -0.13 -15.05
C ALA A 132 -5.77 0.35 -13.64
N THR A 133 -7.05 0.24 -13.29
CA THR A 133 -7.52 0.46 -11.92
C THR A 133 -6.81 -0.50 -10.97
N HIS A 134 -6.11 0.02 -9.96
CA HIS A 134 -5.49 -0.79 -8.92
C HIS A 134 -5.23 0.04 -7.66
N LEU A 135 -4.93 -0.64 -6.57
CA LEU A 135 -4.22 -0.05 -5.44
C LEU A 135 -2.73 -0.36 -5.59
N HIS A 136 -1.89 0.67 -5.52
CA HIS A 136 -0.48 0.48 -5.18
C HIS A 136 -0.29 0.65 -3.67
N PHE A 137 0.30 -0.36 -3.03
CA PHE A 137 0.57 -0.41 -1.60
C PHE A 137 2.03 -0.72 -1.31
N SER A 138 2.69 0.09 -0.48
CA SER A 138 4.06 -0.14 -0.06
C SER A 138 4.30 0.16 1.42
N ILE A 139 5.37 -0.42 1.96
CA ILE A 139 5.83 -0.18 3.33
C ILE A 139 7.12 0.63 3.24
N VAL A 140 7.07 1.88 3.67
CA VAL A 140 8.14 2.87 3.53
C VAL A 140 8.90 3.00 4.86
N ARG A 141 10.21 3.15 4.76
CA ARG A 141 11.10 3.37 5.89
C ARG A 141 11.00 4.81 6.40
N ASP A 142 11.28 4.96 7.68
CA ASP A 142 11.54 6.26 8.30
C ASP A 142 12.96 6.76 7.99
N ASP A 143 13.15 8.08 7.93
CA ASP A 143 14.44 8.75 7.74
C ASP A 143 15.31 8.80 9.02
N GLY A 144 14.79 8.30 10.14
CA GLY A 144 15.42 8.34 11.47
C GLY A 144 15.12 9.63 12.24
N GLN A 145 14.37 10.56 11.64
CA GLN A 145 13.92 11.82 12.23
C GLN A 145 12.39 11.90 12.31
N GLY A 146 11.70 10.79 12.00
CA GLY A 146 10.26 10.71 12.06
C GLY A 146 9.55 11.09 10.76
N ASN A 147 10.24 11.18 9.62
CA ASN A 147 9.64 11.40 8.31
C ASN A 147 9.75 10.16 7.43
N PHE A 148 8.80 9.98 6.50
CA PHE A 148 8.90 8.93 5.49
C PHE A 148 9.94 9.27 4.42
N LEU A 149 10.66 8.25 3.95
CA LEU A 149 11.57 8.36 2.81
C LEU A 149 10.81 8.33 1.46
N ASN A 150 11.52 8.60 0.36
CA ASN A 150 10.91 8.58 -0.97
C ASN A 150 10.51 7.15 -1.35
N GLU A 151 9.22 6.91 -1.50
CA GLU A 151 8.62 5.61 -1.81
C GLU A 151 9.06 5.04 -3.15
N THR A 152 9.36 5.88 -4.14
CA THR A 152 9.73 5.42 -5.50
C THR A 152 11.12 4.78 -5.59
N ASP A 153 11.84 4.71 -4.47
CA ASP A 153 13.15 4.06 -4.36
C ASP A 153 13.01 2.77 -3.56
N LEU A 154 13.39 1.64 -4.17
CA LEU A 154 13.35 0.32 -3.54
C LEU A 154 14.18 0.27 -2.25
N ALA A 155 15.27 1.02 -2.16
CA ALA A 155 16.10 1.06 -0.96
C ALA A 155 15.36 1.68 0.24
N ASN A 156 14.30 2.45 -0.01
CA ASN A 156 13.50 3.12 1.01
C ASN A 156 12.26 2.32 1.41
N THR A 157 12.00 1.17 0.80
CA THR A 157 10.84 0.33 1.09
C THR A 157 11.26 -1.00 1.75
N LEU A 158 10.26 -1.69 2.31
CA LEU A 158 10.41 -2.95 3.01
C LEU A 158 9.59 -4.02 2.29
N ASP A 159 10.12 -5.25 2.28
CA ASP A 159 9.42 -6.43 1.79
C ASP A 159 8.08 -6.60 2.56
N PRO A 160 6.92 -6.56 1.88
CA PRO A 160 5.62 -6.73 2.52
C PRO A 160 5.33 -8.15 3.00
N SER A 161 6.11 -9.15 2.55
CA SER A 161 5.90 -10.57 2.82
C SER A 161 5.67 -10.91 4.30
N PRO A 162 6.55 -10.50 5.24
CA PRO A 162 6.37 -10.78 6.65
C PRO A 162 5.23 -10.01 7.32
N TYR A 163 4.78 -8.91 6.73
CA TYR A 163 3.67 -8.12 7.27
C TYR A 163 2.31 -8.70 6.88
N LEU A 164 2.22 -9.29 5.69
CA LEU A 164 0.98 -9.83 5.13
C LEU A 164 0.89 -11.36 5.20
N GLY A 165 1.97 -12.06 5.58
CA GLY A 165 1.99 -13.53 5.73
C GLY A 165 1.90 -14.28 4.40
N MET A 166 2.51 -13.74 3.35
CA MET A 166 2.49 -14.26 1.98
C MET A 166 3.85 -14.07 1.34
N ARG A 167 4.26 -14.91 0.36
CA ARG A 167 5.48 -14.68 -0.43
C ARG A 167 5.21 -13.60 -1.48
N LEU A 168 5.61 -12.37 -1.18
CA LEU A 168 5.30 -11.18 -1.99
C LEU A 168 6.53 -10.51 -2.59
N ASN A 169 7.71 -11.05 -2.36
CA ASN A 169 8.94 -10.62 -2.99
C ASN A 169 9.15 -11.36 -4.31
N ALA A 170 9.35 -10.63 -5.40
CA ALA A 170 9.41 -11.16 -6.76
C ALA A 170 10.53 -12.19 -6.99
N THR A 171 11.55 -12.23 -6.12
CA THR A 171 12.63 -13.22 -6.18
C THR A 171 12.16 -14.65 -5.92
N CYS A 172 11.13 -14.84 -5.09
CA CYS A 172 10.57 -16.15 -4.76
C CYS A 172 9.03 -16.19 -4.69
N GLY A 173 8.38 -15.10 -5.10
CA GLY A 173 6.97 -14.83 -4.89
C GLY A 173 6.04 -15.82 -5.60
N ASP A 174 4.97 -16.21 -4.90
CA ASP A 174 3.93 -17.07 -5.44
C ASP A 174 3.04 -16.28 -6.42
N ARG A 175 2.56 -16.92 -7.49
CA ARG A 175 1.65 -16.32 -8.47
C ARG A 175 0.52 -17.31 -8.80
N PRO A 176 -0.67 -17.20 -8.18
CA PRO A 176 -1.10 -16.15 -7.23
C PRO A 176 -0.51 -16.32 -5.81
N PRO A 177 -0.37 -15.23 -5.02
CA PRO A 177 -0.03 -15.31 -3.60
C PRO A 177 -1.12 -15.98 -2.75
N PHE A 178 -0.72 -16.65 -1.68
CA PHE A 178 -1.62 -17.24 -0.70
C PHE A 178 -0.99 -17.20 0.70
N CYS A 179 -1.82 -17.29 1.74
CA CYS A 179 -1.38 -17.31 3.12
C CYS A 179 -0.49 -18.53 3.40
N ARG A 180 0.68 -18.30 4.00
CA ARG A 180 1.63 -19.35 4.37
C ARG A 180 2.54 -18.90 5.51
N THR A 181 3.24 -19.83 6.15
CA THR A 181 4.16 -19.53 7.26
C THR A 181 5.62 -19.39 6.82
N ASP A 182 5.98 -19.90 5.64
CA ASP A 182 7.31 -19.84 5.04
C ASP A 182 7.38 -18.76 3.95
N PHE A 183 7.07 -17.51 4.32
CA PHE A 183 6.91 -16.38 3.39
C PHE A 183 8.21 -15.63 3.03
N LEU A 184 9.32 -15.90 3.73
CA LEU A 184 10.61 -15.28 3.42
C LEU A 184 11.29 -15.99 2.26
N CYS A 185 11.93 -15.23 1.38
CA CYS A 185 12.75 -15.82 0.34
C CYS A 185 14.02 -16.45 0.94
N PRO A 186 14.43 -17.63 0.43
CA PRO A 186 15.70 -18.27 0.80
C PRO A 186 16.92 -17.41 0.49
#